data_AF-A0AA37T9S0-F1
#
_entry.id   AF-A0AA37T9S0-F1
#
_cell.length_a   1.000
_cell.length_b   1.000
_cell.length_c   1.000
_cell.angle_alpha   90.00
_cell.angle_beta   90.00
_cell.angle_gamma   90.00
#
_symmetry.space_group_name_H-M   'P 1'
#
loop_
_entity.id
_entity.type
_entity.pdbx_description
1 polymer ?
#
loop_
_entity_poly.entity_id
_entity_poly.type
_entity_poly.pdbx_seq_one_letter_code
_entity_poly.pdbx_strand_id
1 'polypeptide(L)'
;MGREDNRCAIVVFNIDEVASDEAKAIDIFTRIDDGLDMSLEFRKTAAKSLFDRIVINNEVHLLAVEADFVRNQAPEFILGINYYE
;
A
#
# COMPACT_ATOMS: atom_id res chain seq x y z
N MET A 1 9.84 1.53 17.42
CA MET A 1 8.70 0.72 16.93
C MET A 1 7.89 0.25 18.11
N GLY A 2 6.68 0.78 18.25
CA GLY A 2 5.71 0.32 19.26
C GLY A 2 5.11 -1.02 18.84
N ARG A 3 4.48 -1.75 19.76
CA ARG A 3 3.78 -3.02 19.46
C ARG A 3 2.74 -2.89 18.34
N GLU A 4 2.19 -1.69 18.14
CA GLU A 4 1.18 -1.42 17.12
C GLU A 4 1.73 -1.40 15.69
N ASP A 5 3.04 -1.12 15.53
CA ASP A 5 3.73 -1.03 14.23
C ASP A 5 4.00 -2.40 13.59
N ASN A 6 3.95 -3.48 14.37
CA ASN A 6 4.25 -4.85 13.92
C ASN A 6 3.03 -5.64 13.48
N ARG A 7 1.82 -5.07 13.59
CA ARG A 7 0.60 -5.76 13.14
C ARG A 7 0.58 -5.84 11.62
N CYS A 8 -0.06 -6.89 11.11
CA CYS A 8 -0.33 -7.02 9.69
C CYS A 8 -1.77 -6.58 9.39
N ALA A 9 -2.04 -6.30 8.12
CA ALA A 9 -3.35 -5.89 7.64
C ALA A 9 -3.68 -6.59 6.33
N ILE A 10 -4.90 -7.11 6.23
CA ILE A 10 -5.53 -7.46 4.96
C ILE A 10 -6.24 -6.20 4.46
N VAL A 11 -5.84 -5.72 3.29
CA VAL A 11 -6.39 -4.49 2.69
C VAL A 11 -7.16 -4.85 1.43
N VAL A 12 -8.44 -4.49 1.41
CA VAL A 12 -9.30 -4.61 0.23
C VAL A 12 -9.28 -3.28 -0.50
N PHE A 13 -8.82 -3.29 -1.74
CA PHE A 13 -8.65 -2.10 -2.57
C PHE A 13 -9.83 -1.88 -3.52
N ASN A 14 -10.13 -0.62 -3.78
CA ASN A 14 -11.00 -0.19 -4.85
C ASN A 14 -10.20 -0.16 -6.16
N ILE A 15 -10.28 -1.24 -6.96
CA ILE A 15 -9.50 -1.37 -8.20
C ILE A 15 -9.81 -0.23 -9.18
N ASP A 16 -11.08 0.19 -9.29
CA ASP A 16 -11.46 1.23 -10.23
C ASP A 16 -10.76 2.56 -9.92
N GLU A 17 -10.70 2.93 -8.64
CA GLU A 17 -9.99 4.14 -8.20
C GLU A 17 -8.47 4.00 -8.35
N VAL A 18 -7.91 2.84 -7.96
CA VAL A 18 -6.46 2.57 -8.07
C VAL A 18 -5.99 2.58 -9.53
N ALA A 19 -6.76 1.97 -10.44
CA ALA A 19 -6.41 1.84 -11.85
C ALA A 19 -6.79 3.08 -12.69
N SER A 20 -7.60 4.00 -12.16
CA SER A 20 -7.99 5.22 -12.86
C SER A 20 -6.79 6.12 -13.21
N ASP A 21 -5.77 6.12 -12.35
CA ASP A 21 -4.52 6.85 -12.53
C ASP A 21 -3.35 6.05 -11.94
N GLU A 22 -2.79 5.17 -12.77
CA GLU A 22 -1.64 4.32 -12.41
C GLU A 22 -0.44 5.14 -11.92
N ALA A 23 -0.17 6.29 -12.54
CA ALA A 23 0.98 7.11 -12.18
C ALA A 23 0.83 7.70 -10.77
N LYS A 24 -0.36 8.21 -10.44
CA LYS A 24 -0.70 8.68 -9.09
C LYS A 24 -0.60 7.54 -8.07
N ALA A 25 -1.13 6.36 -8.39
CA ALA A 25 -1.07 5.21 -7.48
C ALA A 25 0.37 4.77 -7.18
N ILE A 26 1.20 4.65 -8.22
CA ILE A 26 2.62 4.29 -8.06
C ILE A 26 3.37 5.37 -7.27
N ASP A 27 3.11 6.65 -7.50
CA ASP A 27 3.74 7.73 -6.72
C ASP A 27 3.39 7.63 -5.23
N ILE A 28 2.11 7.38 -4.91
CA ILE A 28 1.68 7.16 -3.52
C ILE A 28 2.41 5.97 -2.91
N PHE A 29 2.43 4.82 -3.59
CA PHE A 29 3.08 3.60 -3.09
C PHE A 29 4.61 3.75 -2.98
N THR A 30 5.25 4.56 -3.82
CA THR A 30 6.70 4.84 -3.75
C THR A 30 7.09 5.58 -2.46
N ARG A 31 6.14 6.30 -1.85
CA ARG A 31 6.33 7.05 -0.61
C ARG A 31 6.09 6.20 0.64
N ILE A 32 5.66 4.95 0.49
CA ILE A 32 5.67 4.00 1.61
C ILE A 32 7.14 3.82 2.02
N ASP A 33 7.44 4.17 3.26
CA ASP A 33 8.76 4.01 3.85
C ASP A 33 8.70 2.86 4.86
N ASP A 34 9.37 1.76 4.51
CA ASP A 34 9.53 0.58 5.36
C ASP A 34 10.75 0.70 6.30
N GLY A 35 11.46 1.83 6.26
CA GLY A 35 12.64 2.10 7.08
C GLY A 35 13.91 1.41 6.59
N LEU A 36 13.92 0.84 5.38
CA LEU A 36 15.08 0.13 4.82
C LEU A 36 16.05 1.03 4.03
N ASP A 37 15.83 2.35 4.03
CA ASP A 37 16.65 3.37 3.34
C ASP A 37 16.98 2.99 1.89
N MET A 38 15.97 2.46 1.18
CA MET A 38 16.14 2.03 -0.20
C MET A 38 16.23 3.21 -1.17
N SER A 39 17.03 3.04 -2.22
CA SER A 39 17.10 4.01 -3.32
C SER A 39 15.72 4.25 -3.94
N LEU A 40 15.53 5.43 -4.53
CA LEU A 40 14.27 5.78 -5.18
C LEU A 40 13.89 4.80 -6.30
N GLU A 41 14.88 4.25 -7.02
CA GLU A 41 14.63 3.27 -8.09
C GLU A 41 14.07 1.96 -7.55
N PHE A 42 14.60 1.46 -6.44
CA PHE A 42 14.07 0.27 -5.77
C PHE A 42 12.66 0.50 -5.26
N ARG A 43 12.41 1.65 -4.62
CA ARG A 43 11.07 2.01 -4.13
C ARG A 43 10.04 2.10 -5.26
N LYS A 44 10.40 2.68 -6.41
CA LYS A 44 9.52 2.71 -7.59
C LYS A 44 9.21 1.31 -8.13
N THR A 45 10.21 0.42 -8.14
CA THR A 45 10.03 -0.96 -8.59
C THR A 45 9.11 -1.75 -7.64
N ALA A 46 9.29 -1.58 -6.32
CA ALA A 46 8.43 -2.17 -5.31
C ALA A 46 6.99 -1.63 -5.41
N ALA A 47 6.84 -0.31 -5.59
CA ALA A 47 5.56 0.35 -5.80
C ALA A 47 4.81 -0.17 -7.03
N LYS A 48 5.51 -0.33 -8.17
CA LYS A 48 4.93 -0.92 -9.38
C LYS A 48 4.48 -2.37 -9.14
N SER A 49 5.30 -3.16 -8.44
CA SER A 49 4.97 -4.54 -8.09
C SER A 49 3.75 -4.62 -7.16
N LEU A 50 3.61 -3.69 -6.21
CA LEU A 50 2.44 -3.58 -5.35
C LEU A 50 1.20 -3.20 -6.16
N PHE A 51 1.29 -2.22 -7.05
CA PHE A 51 0.21 -1.83 -7.95
C PHE A 51 -0.29 -3.03 -8.76
N ASP A 52 0.61 -3.76 -9.42
CA ASP A 52 0.25 -4.92 -10.24
C ASP A 52 -0.43 -6.02 -9.38
N ARG A 53 0.05 -6.24 -8.15
CA ARG A 53 -0.58 -7.18 -7.21
C ARG A 53 -1.98 -6.76 -6.79
N ILE A 54 -2.22 -5.47 -6.56
CA ILE A 54 -3.53 -4.92 -6.19
C ILE A 54 -4.52 -5.10 -7.34
N VAL A 55 -4.12 -4.73 -8.55
CA VAL A 55 -4.96 -4.85 -9.75
C VAL A 55 -5.36 -6.30 -10.02
N ILE A 56 -4.48 -7.26 -9.74
CA ILE A 56 -4.76 -8.70 -9.94
C ILE A 56 -5.64 -9.26 -8.81
N ASN A 57 -5.31 -8.98 -7.55
CA ASN A 57 -5.86 -9.75 -6.43
C ASN A 57 -6.96 -9.05 -5.66
N ASN A 58 -7.18 -7.73 -5.84
CA ASN A 58 -8.06 -6.83 -5.07
C ASN A 58 -7.81 -6.76 -3.55
N GLU A 59 -7.32 -7.84 -2.95
CA GLU A 59 -7.00 -8.02 -1.56
C GLU A 59 -5.49 -8.29 -1.42
N VAL A 60 -4.80 -7.50 -0.59
CA VAL A 60 -3.35 -7.59 -0.40
C VAL A 60 -3.00 -7.48 1.07
N HIS A 61 -2.05 -8.32 1.49
CA HIS A 61 -1.43 -8.24 2.81
C HIS A 61 -0.36 -7.15 2.85
N LEU A 62 -0.46 -6.26 3.82
CA LEU A 62 0.47 -5.18 4.12
C LEU A 62 0.80 -5.16 5.62
N LEU A 63 1.85 -4.44 6.00
CA LEU A 63 2.01 -4.03 7.40
C LEU A 63 0.92 -3.01 7.75
N ALA A 64 0.50 -2.98 9.02
CA ALA A 64 -0.52 -2.04 9.49
C ALA A 64 -0.14 -0.58 9.21
N VAL A 65 1.14 -0.24 9.37
CA VAL A 65 1.67 1.11 9.09
C VAL A 65 1.57 1.48 7.62
N GLU A 66 1.76 0.54 6.70
CA GLU A 66 1.62 0.76 5.26
C GLU A 66 0.15 0.93 4.88
N ALA A 67 -0.72 0.08 5.43
CA ALA A 67 -2.17 0.17 5.23
C ALA A 67 -2.73 1.51 5.73
N ASP A 68 -2.29 1.96 6.91
CA ASP A 68 -2.65 3.26 7.46
C ASP A 68 -2.11 4.42 6.63
N PHE A 69 -0.87 4.30 6.13
CA PHE A 69 -0.29 5.30 5.23
C PHE A 69 -1.15 5.46 3.97
N VAL A 70 -1.50 4.36 3.30
CA VAL A 70 -2.32 4.41 2.07
C VAL A 70 -3.69 5.00 2.38
N ARG A 71 -4.37 4.56 3.45
CA ARG A 71 -5.67 5.12 3.85
C ARG A 71 -5.60 6.63 4.09
N ASN A 72 -4.52 7.13 4.68
CA ASN A 72 -4.36 8.55 4.96
C ASN A 72 -4.03 9.38 3.70
N GLN A 73 -3.35 8.78 2.72
CA GLN A 73 -2.91 9.47 1.50
C GLN A 73 -3.93 9.39 0.35
N ALA A 74 -4.66 8.29 0.26
CA ALA A 74 -5.68 8.03 -0.76
C ALA A 74 -6.78 7.13 -0.17
N PRO A 75 -7.66 7.68 0.69
CA PRO A 75 -8.74 6.90 1.30
C PRO A 75 -9.67 6.27 0.25
N GLU A 76 -9.82 6.90 -0.93
CA GLU A 76 -10.62 6.41 -2.05
C GLU A 76 -10.13 5.04 -2.59
N PHE A 77 -8.85 4.71 -2.38
CA PHE A 77 -8.28 3.43 -2.80
C PHE A 77 -8.69 2.26 -1.90
N ILE A 78 -9.25 2.52 -0.72
CA ILE A 78 -9.47 1.50 0.31
C ILE A 78 -10.97 1.25 0.47
N LEU A 79 -11.40 0.00 0.26
CA LEU A 79 -12.74 -0.47 0.58
C LEU A 79 -12.83 -1.02 2.01
N GLY A 80 -11.73 -1.58 2.53
CA GLY A 80 -11.68 -2.10 3.89
C GLY A 80 -10.28 -2.48 4.35
N ILE A 81 -10.07 -2.46 5.67
CA ILE A 81 -8.82 -2.91 6.31
C ILE A 81 -9.20 -3.82 7.48
N ASN A 82 -8.60 -5.01 7.53
CA ASN A 82 -8.70 -5.93 8.66
C ASN A 82 -7.32 -6.17 9.26
N TYR A 83 -7.11 -5.71 10.49
CA TYR A 83 -5.83 -5.84 11.20
C TYR A 83 -5.75 -7.15 11.96
N TYR A 84 -4.56 -7.76 11.96
CA TYR A 84 -4.28 -9.00 12.68
C TYR A 84 -2.83 -9.02 13.20
N GLU A 85 -2.54 -9.96 14.10
CA GLU A 85 -1.21 -10.18 14.69
C GLU A 85 -0.41 -11.23 13.91
#